data_AF-A0A6J4XVG8-F1
#
_entry.id   AF-A0A6J4XVG8-F1
#
_cell.length_a   1.000
_cell.length_b   1.000
_cell.length_c   1.000
_cell.angle_alpha   90.00
_cell.angle_beta   90.00
_cell.angle_gamma   90.00
#
_symmetry.space_group_name_H-M   'P 1'
#
loop_
_entity.id
_entity.type
_entity.pdbx_description
1 polymer ?
#
loop_
_entity_poly.entity_id
_entity_poly.type
_entity_poly.pdbx_seq_one_letter_code
_entity_poly.pdbx_strand_id
1 'polypeptide(L)'
;MPEAAYEPTGLLGTQIFGLPIDREILFSNHRDIYKTRVEKRQRKLIVKISFLKPFLKKGEKVLLVTTGYSPLNSFAQYITGFVFVYLKRSLLVFTNYRIFHIPATSQYNYNNSISQVVYTGCESIVLKGGTFSIRYKRSDQRKNEKFRGIAGSERKKIRYLLKNRISFLGKKWRLSWRIHLCPRCTRYLAESKAMCPKCRLRFKSKGMAALCAILFPGGGYLYIRKYLLGFLVALLEIVLGFHIYYLIINTPSQVPLDSMLPVLLPVYLYLKIGAVIHSCHFTDDFIPKDKHIEVVPATE
;
A
#
# COMPACT_ATOMS: atom_id res chain seq x y z
N MET A 1 -5.30 -25.76 10.55
CA MET A 1 -6.55 -25.57 11.33
C MET A 1 -7.10 -24.19 11.00
N PRO A 2 -8.39 -24.06 10.63
CA PRO A 2 -8.99 -22.75 10.45
C PRO A 2 -9.06 -22.06 11.83
N GLU A 3 -8.45 -20.88 11.96
CA GLU A 3 -8.55 -20.08 13.19
C GLU A 3 -9.92 -19.41 13.21
N ALA A 4 -10.66 -19.68 14.29
CA ALA A 4 -12.03 -19.29 14.56
C ALA A 4 -12.32 -17.79 14.32
N ALA A 5 -13.50 -17.49 13.82
CA ALA A 5 -13.98 -16.14 13.61
C ALA A 5 -14.47 -15.48 14.91
N TYR A 6 -14.63 -14.16 14.86
CA TYR A 6 -14.96 -13.34 16.01
C TYR A 6 -16.35 -13.68 16.59
N GLU A 7 -16.36 -14.18 17.83
CA GLU A 7 -17.51 -14.11 18.72
C GLU A 7 -17.34 -12.94 19.71
N PRO A 8 -18.37 -12.10 19.90
CA PRO A 8 -18.35 -11.03 20.90
C PRO A 8 -18.53 -11.62 22.30
N THR A 9 -17.49 -12.22 22.88
CA THR A 9 -17.50 -12.59 24.31
C THR A 9 -17.09 -11.40 25.18
N GLY A 10 -18.02 -10.93 26.01
CA GLY A 10 -17.73 -10.24 27.27
C GLY A 10 -17.78 -8.72 27.22
N LEU A 11 -18.73 -8.16 27.98
CA LEU A 11 -18.79 -6.76 28.39
C LEU A 11 -17.40 -6.26 28.84
N LEU A 12 -17.04 -5.01 28.47
CA LEU A 12 -15.85 -4.20 28.85
C LEU A 12 -14.79 -3.93 27.75
N GLY A 13 -14.96 -4.43 26.53
CA GLY A 13 -14.20 -3.91 25.38
C GLY A 13 -14.85 -2.64 24.83
N THR A 14 -14.28 -1.45 25.06
CA THR A 14 -14.86 -0.18 24.59
C THR A 14 -14.75 -0.02 23.06
N GLN A 15 -15.69 -0.63 22.33
CA GLN A 15 -15.74 -0.54 20.87
C GLN A 15 -15.96 0.90 20.42
N ILE A 16 -15.31 1.31 19.34
CA ILE A 16 -15.60 2.56 18.63
C ILE A 16 -15.81 2.18 17.17
N PHE A 17 -17.01 2.48 16.63
CA PHE A 17 -17.42 2.04 15.29
C PHE A 17 -17.29 0.51 15.09
N GLY A 18 -17.54 -0.28 16.14
CA GLY A 18 -17.48 -1.74 16.10
C GLY A 18 -16.07 -2.35 16.02
N LEU A 19 -15.02 -1.52 16.12
CA LEU A 19 -13.62 -1.97 16.18
C LEU A 19 -13.15 -2.11 17.63
N PRO A 20 -12.36 -3.16 17.95
CA PRO A 20 -11.70 -3.30 19.25
C PRO A 20 -10.52 -2.31 19.32
N ILE A 21 -10.67 -1.30 20.16
CA ILE A 21 -9.71 -0.20 20.29
C ILE A 21 -9.29 -0.06 21.75
N ASP A 22 -8.01 0.21 21.96
CA ASP A 22 -7.50 0.65 23.25
C ASP A 22 -7.67 2.18 23.35
N ARG A 23 -8.72 2.66 24.02
CA ARG A 23 -9.04 4.11 24.06
C ARG A 23 -7.99 4.92 24.82
N GLU A 24 -7.47 4.36 25.90
CA GLU A 24 -6.47 5.00 26.76
C GLU A 24 -5.20 5.24 25.96
N ILE A 25 -4.74 4.22 25.25
CA ILE A 25 -3.55 4.34 24.40
C ILE A 25 -3.86 5.16 23.16
N LEU A 26 -5.01 4.97 22.49
CA LEU A 26 -5.29 5.63 21.21
C LEU A 26 -5.47 7.14 21.33
N PHE A 27 -6.13 7.62 22.38
CA PHE A 27 -6.45 9.05 22.56
C PHE A 27 -5.48 9.82 23.45
N SER A 28 -4.49 9.13 24.02
CA SER A 28 -3.38 9.76 24.71
C SER A 28 -2.24 10.17 23.78
N ASN A 29 -1.33 10.98 24.32
CA ASN A 29 -0.08 11.34 23.65
C ASN A 29 1.05 10.34 24.01
N HIS A 30 2.29 10.66 23.64
CA HIS A 30 3.48 9.82 23.94
C HIS A 30 3.87 9.77 25.43
N ARG A 31 3.16 10.47 26.31
CA ARG A 31 3.30 10.49 27.77
C ARG A 31 2.06 9.89 28.45
N ASP A 32 1.22 9.17 27.69
CA ASP A 32 -0.04 8.60 28.14
C ASP A 32 -1.07 9.62 28.69
N ILE A 33 -0.91 10.91 28.36
CA ILE A 33 -1.89 11.96 28.74
C ILE A 33 -2.92 12.14 27.63
N TYR A 34 -4.20 12.02 27.99
CA TYR A 34 -5.33 12.26 27.10
C TYR A 34 -5.29 13.66 26.47
N LYS A 35 -5.60 13.75 25.16
CA LYS A 35 -5.70 15.04 24.46
C LYS A 35 -6.85 15.02 23.45
N THR A 36 -7.79 15.97 23.58
CA THR A 36 -8.93 16.14 22.65
C THR A 36 -8.50 16.31 21.19
N ARG A 37 -7.37 17.02 20.93
CA ARG A 37 -6.83 17.17 19.57
C ARG A 37 -6.35 15.83 18.98
N VAL A 38 -5.83 14.92 19.80
CA VAL A 38 -5.40 13.58 19.37
C VAL A 38 -6.62 12.72 19.08
N GLU A 39 -7.61 12.75 19.96
CA GLU A 39 -8.88 12.05 19.78
C GLU A 39 -9.57 12.45 18.47
N LYS A 40 -9.79 13.75 18.23
CA LYS A 40 -10.43 14.25 17.00
C LYS A 40 -9.70 13.78 15.74
N ARG A 41 -8.36 13.73 15.77
CA ARG A 41 -7.54 13.24 14.65
C ARG A 41 -7.67 11.72 14.47
N GLN A 42 -7.57 10.96 15.55
CA GLN A 42 -7.66 9.50 15.51
C GLN A 42 -9.06 9.05 15.07
N ARG A 43 -10.13 9.68 15.57
CA ARG A 43 -11.50 9.39 15.12
C ARG A 43 -11.68 9.55 13.61
N LYS A 44 -11.12 10.61 13.00
CA LYS A 44 -11.13 10.79 11.54
C LYS A 44 -10.47 9.63 10.79
N LEU A 45 -9.40 9.06 11.34
CA LEU A 45 -8.70 7.91 10.75
C LEU A 45 -9.41 6.58 11.03
N ILE A 46 -10.00 6.40 12.21
CA ILE A 46 -10.76 5.19 12.58
C ILE A 46 -11.92 4.98 11.62
N VAL A 47 -12.65 6.04 11.27
CA VAL A 47 -13.75 5.97 10.28
C VAL A 47 -13.26 5.39 8.94
N LYS A 48 -12.00 5.67 8.55
CA LYS A 48 -11.42 5.15 7.30
C LYS A 48 -11.03 3.67 7.37
N ILE A 49 -10.93 3.09 8.57
CA ILE A 49 -10.51 1.70 8.80
C ILE A 49 -11.61 0.81 9.40
N SER A 50 -12.88 1.23 9.34
CA SER A 50 -14.02 0.44 9.85
C SER A 50 -14.08 -0.98 9.26
N PHE A 51 -13.66 -1.14 8.00
CA PHE A 51 -13.56 -2.43 7.30
C PHE A 51 -12.54 -3.39 7.92
N LEU A 52 -11.70 -2.95 8.86
CA LEU A 52 -10.61 -3.76 9.44
C LEU A 52 -11.13 -4.85 10.39
N LYS A 53 -12.36 -4.73 10.90
CA LYS A 53 -12.96 -5.66 11.87
C LYS A 53 -12.75 -7.16 11.53
N PRO A 54 -13.07 -7.66 10.33
CA PRO A 54 -12.88 -9.07 9.96
C PRO A 54 -11.40 -9.51 9.89
N PHE A 55 -10.45 -8.57 9.81
CA PHE A 55 -9.03 -8.88 9.76
C PHE A 55 -8.40 -9.04 11.14
N LEU A 56 -9.06 -8.59 12.20
CA LEU A 56 -8.53 -8.61 13.57
C LEU A 56 -8.74 -9.99 14.22
N LYS A 57 -7.71 -10.46 14.94
CA LYS A 57 -7.76 -11.69 15.75
C LYS A 57 -8.51 -11.45 17.06
N LYS A 58 -8.96 -12.53 17.69
CA LYS A 58 -9.52 -12.48 19.06
C LYS A 58 -8.50 -11.86 20.02
N GLY A 59 -8.91 -10.82 20.76
CA GLY A 59 -8.03 -10.07 21.67
C GLY A 59 -7.09 -9.06 21.01
N GLU A 60 -7.11 -8.92 19.68
CA GLU A 60 -6.33 -7.90 18.97
C GLU A 60 -7.03 -6.53 19.11
N LYS A 61 -6.30 -5.54 19.62
CA LYS A 61 -6.75 -4.16 19.85
C LYS A 61 -5.93 -3.20 19.01
N VAL A 62 -6.59 -2.21 18.41
CA VAL A 62 -5.91 -1.11 17.72
C VAL A 62 -5.35 -0.13 18.74
N LEU A 63 -4.04 0.15 18.63
CA LEU A 63 -3.29 1.06 19.52
C LEU A 63 -3.09 2.44 18.87
N LEU A 64 -2.86 2.47 17.55
CA LEU A 64 -2.61 3.71 16.83
C LEU A 64 -2.91 3.58 15.34
N VAL A 65 -3.50 4.62 14.75
CA VAL A 65 -3.59 4.79 13.29
C VAL A 65 -2.74 5.98 12.86
N THR A 66 -1.94 5.80 11.81
CA THR A 66 -1.13 6.88 11.24
C THR A 66 -1.11 6.82 9.72
N THR A 67 -0.77 7.94 9.10
CA THR A 67 -0.59 8.04 7.65
C THR A 67 0.89 7.93 7.28
N GLY A 68 1.18 7.38 6.11
CA GLY A 68 2.51 7.33 5.54
C GLY A 68 2.50 7.01 4.05
N TYR A 69 3.66 6.64 3.53
CA TYR A 69 3.85 6.14 2.18
C TYR A 69 4.31 4.69 2.21
N SER A 70 3.71 3.86 1.36
CA SER A 70 4.11 2.48 1.13
C SER A 70 5.57 2.39 0.68
N PRO A 71 6.27 1.28 1.01
CA PRO A 71 7.67 1.11 0.61
C PRO A 71 7.77 1.06 -0.92
N LEU A 72 8.81 1.69 -1.43
CA LEU A 72 9.16 1.71 -2.85
C LEU A 72 10.54 1.08 -3.02
N ASN A 73 10.69 0.30 -4.08
CA ASN A 73 12.01 -0.08 -4.59
C ASN A 73 12.70 1.18 -5.13
N SER A 74 14.00 1.31 -4.85
CA SER A 74 14.79 2.51 -5.21
C SER A 74 14.69 2.87 -6.69
N PHE A 75 14.63 1.88 -7.58
CA PHE A 75 14.53 2.09 -9.02
C PHE A 75 13.18 2.68 -9.45
N ALA A 76 12.07 2.13 -8.95
CA ALA A 76 10.75 2.69 -9.21
C ALA A 76 10.63 4.12 -8.68
N GLN A 77 11.24 4.41 -7.52
CA GLN A 77 11.24 5.77 -6.96
C GLN A 77 11.97 6.78 -7.86
N TYR A 78 13.09 6.38 -8.48
CA TYR A 78 13.84 7.24 -9.41
C TYR A 78 13.00 7.63 -10.63
N ILE A 79 12.36 6.65 -11.27
CA ILE A 79 11.51 6.89 -12.46
C ILE A 79 10.25 7.69 -12.10
N THR A 80 9.70 7.53 -10.90
CA THR A 80 8.45 8.21 -10.51
C THR A 80 8.65 9.67 -10.10
N GLY A 81 9.86 10.07 -9.71
CA GLY A 81 10.14 11.42 -9.22
C GLY A 81 9.14 11.88 -8.12
N PHE A 82 8.85 13.17 -8.02
CA PHE A 82 7.95 13.70 -6.97
C PHE A 82 6.52 13.12 -7.01
N VAL A 83 6.08 12.57 -8.14
CA VAL A 83 4.73 12.01 -8.32
C VAL A 83 4.48 10.84 -7.35
N PHE A 84 5.51 10.15 -6.87
CA PHE A 84 5.37 9.01 -5.95
C PHE A 84 4.60 9.35 -4.67
N VAL A 85 4.72 10.60 -4.20
CA VAL A 85 4.08 11.12 -2.98
C VAL A 85 2.55 11.03 -3.08
N TYR A 86 2.00 11.15 -4.28
CA TYR A 86 0.56 11.07 -4.50
C TYR A 86 0.07 9.64 -4.73
N LEU A 87 0.94 8.75 -5.22
CA LEU A 87 0.52 7.44 -5.69
C LEU A 87 0.52 6.35 -4.61
N LYS A 88 1.43 6.45 -3.64
CA LYS A 88 1.71 5.39 -2.64
C LYS A 88 1.31 5.80 -1.22
N ARG A 89 0.29 6.65 -1.06
CA ARG A 89 -0.30 6.93 0.27
C ARG A 89 -0.78 5.63 0.93
N SER A 90 -0.56 5.51 2.22
CA SER A 90 -1.01 4.37 3.01
C SER A 90 -1.40 4.76 4.43
N LEU A 91 -2.26 3.92 5.01
CA LEU A 91 -2.53 3.91 6.44
C LEU A 91 -1.73 2.78 7.07
N LEU A 92 -1.09 3.10 8.20
CA LEU A 92 -0.45 2.14 9.07
C LEU A 92 -1.26 2.04 10.36
N VAL A 93 -1.74 0.83 10.65
CA VAL A 93 -2.51 0.55 11.87
C VAL A 93 -1.66 -0.33 12.77
N PHE A 94 -1.28 0.21 13.92
CA PHE A 94 -0.54 -0.51 14.95
C PHE A 94 -1.54 -1.17 15.88
N THR A 95 -1.38 -2.47 16.09
CA THR A 95 -2.13 -3.26 17.07
C THR A 95 -1.19 -3.80 18.13
N ASN A 96 -1.71 -4.53 19.11
CA ASN A 96 -0.87 -5.30 20.05
C ASN A 96 -0.22 -6.55 19.41
N TYR A 97 -0.64 -7.02 18.23
CA TYR A 97 -0.12 -8.24 17.59
C TYR A 97 0.78 -7.95 16.38
N ARG A 98 0.43 -6.94 15.58
CA ARG A 98 1.02 -6.68 14.26
C ARG A 98 0.71 -5.27 13.76
N ILE A 99 1.37 -4.90 12.67
CA ILE A 99 1.07 -3.69 11.92
C ILE A 99 0.29 -4.07 10.68
N PHE A 100 -0.85 -3.42 10.42
CA PHE A 100 -1.46 -3.45 9.11
C PHE A 100 -0.94 -2.31 8.25
N HIS A 101 -0.56 -2.64 7.02
CA HIS A 101 -0.26 -1.69 5.97
C HIS A 101 -1.38 -1.74 4.93
N ILE A 102 -2.05 -0.61 4.77
CA ILE A 102 -3.23 -0.45 3.93
C ILE A 102 -2.92 0.62 2.89
N PRO A 103 -2.57 0.24 1.65
CA PRO A 103 -2.52 1.17 0.53
C PRO A 103 -3.85 1.90 0.38
N ALA A 104 -3.78 3.21 0.24
CA ALA A 104 -4.96 4.07 0.26
C ALA A 104 -5.00 5.01 -0.95
N THR A 105 -6.17 5.57 -1.21
CA THR A 105 -6.34 6.63 -2.22
C THR A 105 -5.75 7.96 -1.73
N SER A 106 -5.80 8.99 -2.57
CA SER A 106 -5.40 10.36 -2.19
C SER A 106 -6.12 10.86 -0.93
N GLN A 107 -7.37 10.45 -0.73
CA GLN A 107 -8.21 10.81 0.42
C GLN A 107 -8.12 9.81 1.58
N TYR A 108 -7.14 8.89 1.57
CA TYR A 108 -7.00 7.81 2.53
C TYR A 108 -8.19 6.83 2.61
N ASN A 109 -8.93 6.66 1.51
CA ASN A 109 -9.96 5.63 1.44
C ASN A 109 -9.33 4.27 1.13
N TYR A 110 -9.95 3.20 1.62
CA TYR A 110 -9.51 1.83 1.38
C TYR A 110 -9.53 1.49 -0.12
N ASN A 111 -8.44 0.92 -0.62
CA ASN A 111 -8.30 0.52 -2.03
C ASN A 111 -8.32 -1.02 -2.21
N ASN A 112 -9.05 -1.73 -1.34
CA ASN A 112 -9.18 -3.20 -1.39
C ASN A 112 -7.84 -3.96 -1.38
N SER A 113 -6.80 -3.35 -0.80
CA SER A 113 -5.48 -3.92 -0.62
C SER A 113 -5.06 -3.74 0.83
N ILE A 114 -4.58 -4.83 1.42
CA ILE A 114 -4.18 -4.86 2.81
C ILE A 114 -3.07 -5.89 2.97
N SER A 115 -2.12 -5.55 3.81
CA SER A 115 -0.98 -6.40 4.17
C SER A 115 -0.71 -6.28 5.66
N GLN A 116 -0.03 -7.27 6.21
CA GLN A 116 0.31 -7.31 7.62
C GLN A 116 1.81 -7.54 7.82
N VAL A 117 2.31 -7.02 8.93
CA VAL A 117 3.67 -7.24 9.42
C VAL A 117 3.58 -7.66 10.88
N VAL A 118 3.90 -8.92 11.15
CA VAL A 118 3.86 -9.48 12.51
C VAL A 118 5.12 -9.09 13.27
N TYR A 119 4.98 -8.59 14.50
CA TYR A 119 6.12 -8.09 15.29
C TYR A 119 7.19 -9.16 15.53
N THR A 120 6.78 -10.40 15.82
CA THR A 120 7.70 -11.51 16.11
C THR A 120 8.59 -11.89 14.92
N GLY A 121 8.14 -11.62 13.70
CA GLY A 121 8.90 -11.85 12.45
C GLY A 121 9.92 -10.76 12.13
N CYS A 122 9.88 -9.64 12.87
CA CYS A 122 10.79 -8.51 12.68
C CYS A 122 12.03 -8.67 13.56
N GLU A 123 13.21 -8.37 13.00
CA GLU A 123 14.48 -8.25 13.72
C GLU A 123 14.55 -6.91 14.42
N SER A 124 14.18 -5.84 13.71
CA SER A 124 14.09 -4.50 14.27
C SER A 124 13.03 -3.67 13.56
N ILE A 125 12.40 -2.79 14.33
CA ILE A 125 11.45 -1.79 13.82
C ILE A 125 11.89 -0.44 14.38
N VAL A 126 12.28 0.49 13.51
CA VAL A 126 12.85 1.78 13.92
C VAL A 126 12.21 2.92 13.15
N LEU A 127 11.85 3.99 13.87
CA LEU A 127 11.43 5.25 13.28
C LEU A 127 12.57 6.28 13.35
N LYS A 128 13.20 6.58 12.21
CA LYS A 128 14.22 7.64 12.07
C LYS A 128 13.66 8.80 11.26
N GLY A 129 13.53 9.98 11.89
CA GLY A 129 12.89 11.14 11.27
C GLY A 129 11.44 10.84 10.87
N GLY A 130 11.12 11.01 9.59
CA GLY A 130 9.83 10.65 8.99
C GLY A 130 9.77 9.27 8.35
N THR A 131 10.81 8.44 8.54
CA THR A 131 10.95 7.14 7.88
C THR A 131 10.88 6.00 8.89
N PHE A 132 9.88 5.15 8.72
CA PHE A 132 9.65 3.94 9.50
C PHE A 132 10.26 2.75 8.75
N SER A 133 11.29 2.15 9.34
CA SER A 133 12.06 1.06 8.72
C SER A 133 11.82 -0.25 9.46
N ILE A 134 11.54 -1.31 8.71
CA ILE A 134 11.33 -2.66 9.22
C ILE A 134 12.42 -3.56 8.64
N ARG A 135 13.17 -4.22 9.52
CA ARG A 135 14.10 -5.29 9.17
C ARG A 135 13.55 -6.62 9.64
N TYR A 136 13.57 -7.61 8.78
CA TYR A 136 13.00 -8.94 9.01
C TYR A 136 14.06 -9.96 9.42
N LYS A 137 13.72 -10.91 10.34
CA LYS A 137 14.67 -11.89 10.92
C LYS A 137 15.17 -12.94 9.92
N ARG A 138 14.31 -13.37 9.00
CA ARG A 138 14.57 -14.51 8.12
C ARG A 138 14.08 -14.17 6.73
N SER A 139 14.97 -13.56 5.97
CA SER A 139 14.81 -13.47 4.53
C SER A 139 16.17 -13.75 3.95
N ASP A 140 16.24 -14.75 3.08
CA ASP A 140 17.40 -15.10 2.25
C ASP A 140 18.00 -13.87 1.52
N GLN A 141 17.20 -12.81 1.44
CA GLN A 141 17.62 -11.46 1.10
C GLN A 141 17.24 -10.54 2.27
N ARG A 142 18.19 -9.89 2.97
CA ARG A 142 17.93 -8.90 4.03
C ARG A 142 17.08 -7.71 3.54
N LYS A 143 15.78 -7.91 3.34
CA LYS A 143 14.86 -6.93 2.77
C LYS A 143 14.50 -5.94 3.87
N ASN A 144 14.98 -4.72 3.70
CA ASN A 144 14.64 -3.60 4.58
C ASN A 144 13.50 -2.81 3.93
N GLU A 145 12.32 -2.81 4.54
CA GLU A 145 11.18 -2.04 4.04
C GLU A 145 11.14 -0.68 4.74
N LYS A 146 11.14 0.39 3.94
CA LYS A 146 11.12 1.77 4.42
C LYS A 146 9.81 2.45 4.05
N PHE A 147 8.97 2.68 5.03
CA PHE A 147 7.77 3.51 4.92
C PHE A 147 8.14 4.96 5.17
N ARG A 148 7.91 5.85 4.21
CA ARG A 148 8.29 7.27 4.32
C ARG A 148 7.08 8.12 4.70
N GLY A 149 7.32 9.39 5.02
CA GLY A 149 6.24 10.38 5.19
C GLY A 149 5.31 10.14 6.37
N ILE A 150 5.81 9.49 7.43
CA ILE A 150 5.02 9.27 8.65
C ILE A 150 4.59 10.62 9.24
N ALA A 151 3.30 10.73 9.56
CA ALA A 151 2.70 11.94 10.12
C ALA A 151 3.49 12.45 11.33
N GLY A 152 3.97 13.71 11.26
CA GLY A 152 4.83 14.32 12.28
C GLY A 152 4.26 14.25 13.69
N SER A 153 2.94 14.48 13.80
CA SER A 153 2.20 14.45 15.05
C SER A 153 2.17 13.09 15.74
N GLU A 154 2.35 11.99 15.00
CA GLU A 154 2.32 10.62 15.53
C GLU A 154 3.72 10.05 15.81
N ARG A 155 4.79 10.67 15.28
CA ARG A 155 6.16 10.12 15.38
C ARG A 155 6.63 9.85 16.80
N LYS A 156 6.36 10.79 17.73
CA LYS A 156 6.73 10.63 19.15
C LYS A 156 5.99 9.45 19.78
N LYS A 157 4.70 9.30 19.46
CA LYS A 157 3.86 8.22 19.98
C LYS A 157 4.25 6.87 19.42
N ILE A 158 4.54 6.78 18.12
CA ILE A 158 5.06 5.56 17.49
C ILE A 158 6.35 5.10 18.18
N ARG A 159 7.31 6.02 18.41
CA ARG A 159 8.55 5.68 19.13
C ARG A 159 8.29 5.15 20.55
N TYR A 160 7.35 5.78 21.26
CA TYR A 160 6.94 5.34 22.58
C TYR A 160 6.34 3.91 22.55
N LEU A 161 5.39 3.66 21.64
CA LEU A 161 4.74 2.36 21.51
C LEU A 161 5.74 1.24 21.17
N LEU A 162 6.65 1.49 20.23
CA LEU A 162 7.67 0.53 19.82
C LEU A 162 8.66 0.20 20.94
N LYS A 163 8.97 1.16 21.82
CA LYS A 163 9.93 0.95 22.92
C LYS A 163 9.29 0.30 24.14
N ASN A 164 8.07 0.70 24.50
CA ASN A 164 7.52 0.47 25.84
C ASN A 164 6.26 -0.42 25.88
N ARG A 165 5.66 -0.75 24.72
CA ARG A 165 4.37 -1.46 24.67
C ARG A 165 4.38 -2.65 23.73
N ILE A 166 5.14 -2.57 22.64
CA ILE A 166 5.24 -3.65 21.65
C ILE A 166 6.36 -4.60 22.06
N SER A 167 5.97 -5.79 22.51
CA SER A 167 6.91 -6.88 22.79
C SER A 167 7.28 -7.59 21.49
N PHE A 168 8.56 -7.61 21.16
CA PHE A 168 9.09 -8.44 20.06
C PHE A 168 9.31 -9.91 20.47
N LEU A 169 9.13 -10.20 21.76
CA LEU A 169 9.25 -11.50 22.40
C LEU A 169 7.89 -12.20 22.37
N GLY A 170 7.80 -13.27 21.59
CA GLY A 170 6.61 -14.10 21.49
C GLY A 170 6.94 -15.42 20.78
N LYS A 171 6.08 -16.44 20.92
CA LYS A 171 6.21 -17.74 20.25
C LYS A 171 6.61 -17.53 18.79
N LYS A 172 7.63 -18.25 18.31
CA LYS A 172 8.15 -18.15 16.93
C LYS A 172 7.02 -18.29 15.92
N TRP A 173 6.47 -17.18 15.43
CA TRP A 173 5.56 -17.22 14.30
C TRP A 173 6.36 -17.55 13.04
N ARG A 174 5.82 -18.46 12.22
CA ARG A 174 6.47 -18.91 10.97
C ARG A 174 6.59 -17.81 9.90
N LEU A 175 5.97 -16.65 10.13
CA LEU A 175 5.91 -15.55 9.16
C LEU A 175 7.04 -14.56 9.43
N SER A 176 7.97 -14.44 8.47
CA SER A 176 9.15 -13.58 8.59
C SER A 176 9.16 -12.38 7.65
N TRP A 177 8.06 -12.05 6.95
CA TRP A 177 7.98 -10.89 6.05
C TRP A 177 6.57 -10.28 6.00
N ARG A 178 6.43 -9.15 5.29
CA ARG A 178 5.13 -8.52 5.02
C ARG A 178 4.28 -9.39 4.10
N ILE A 179 3.11 -9.80 4.57
CA ILE A 179 2.22 -10.71 3.84
C ILE A 179 0.94 -9.99 3.47
N HIS A 180 0.51 -10.15 2.23
CA HIS A 180 -0.76 -9.60 1.75
C HIS A 180 -1.93 -10.49 2.18
N LEU A 181 -3.06 -9.84 2.50
CA LEU A 181 -4.30 -10.51 2.88
C LEU A 181 -5.34 -10.34 1.78
N CYS A 182 -6.13 -11.37 1.56
CA CYS A 182 -7.28 -11.27 0.67
C CYS A 182 -8.31 -10.30 1.27
N PRO A 183 -8.74 -9.27 0.52
CA PRO A 183 -9.72 -8.31 1.03
C PRO A 183 -11.10 -8.93 1.27
N ARG A 184 -11.43 -10.04 0.57
CA ARG A 184 -12.74 -10.71 0.69
C ARG A 184 -12.79 -11.70 1.85
N CYS A 185 -11.76 -12.52 2.04
CA CYS A 185 -11.80 -13.68 2.96
C CYS A 185 -10.62 -13.75 3.94
N THR A 186 -9.84 -12.68 4.04
CA THR A 186 -8.70 -12.47 4.95
C THR A 186 -7.53 -13.46 4.85
N ARG A 187 -7.63 -14.46 3.96
CA ARG A 187 -6.60 -15.47 3.70
C ARG A 187 -5.29 -14.85 3.23
N TYR A 188 -4.17 -15.41 3.70
CA TYR A 188 -2.83 -15.06 3.21
C TYR A 188 -2.71 -15.28 1.70
N LEU A 189 -2.16 -14.28 1.03
CA LEU A 189 -1.83 -14.33 -0.39
C LEU A 189 -0.33 -14.58 -0.54
N ALA A 190 0.02 -15.66 -1.22
CA ALA A 190 1.39 -15.90 -1.65
C ALA A 190 1.72 -14.98 -2.83
N GLU A 191 2.99 -14.55 -2.92
CA GLU A 191 3.47 -13.73 -4.03
C GLU A 191 3.13 -14.37 -5.38
N SER A 192 2.92 -13.55 -6.41
CA SER A 192 2.66 -13.93 -7.81
C SER A 192 1.36 -14.68 -8.13
N LYS A 193 0.48 -14.96 -7.15
CA LYS A 193 -0.81 -15.61 -7.45
C LYS A 193 -1.85 -14.63 -7.98
N ALA A 194 -2.34 -14.87 -9.19
CA ALA A 194 -3.40 -14.10 -9.82
C ALA A 194 -4.80 -14.29 -9.17
N MET A 195 -4.93 -15.23 -8.23
CA MET A 195 -6.21 -15.60 -7.62
C MET A 195 -6.05 -16.02 -6.16
N CYS A 196 -7.01 -15.67 -5.32
CA CYS A 196 -7.07 -16.13 -3.94
C CYS A 196 -7.38 -17.65 -3.87
N PRO A 197 -6.62 -18.43 -3.09
CA PRO A 197 -6.84 -19.88 -2.99
C PRO A 197 -8.12 -20.28 -2.23
N LYS A 198 -8.66 -19.41 -1.36
CA LYS A 198 -9.89 -19.69 -0.59
C LYS A 198 -11.14 -19.25 -1.34
N CYS A 199 -11.29 -17.95 -1.60
CA CYS A 199 -12.52 -17.38 -2.17
C CYS A 199 -12.48 -17.12 -3.69
N ARG A 200 -11.41 -17.54 -4.38
CA ARG A 200 -11.23 -17.40 -5.83
C ARG A 200 -11.29 -15.94 -6.37
N LEU A 201 -11.22 -14.93 -5.50
CA LEU A 201 -11.11 -13.53 -5.90
C LEU A 201 -9.90 -13.35 -6.84
N ARG A 202 -10.13 -12.76 -8.02
CA ARG A 202 -9.11 -12.52 -9.04
C ARG A 202 -8.42 -11.18 -8.81
N PHE A 203 -7.11 -11.16 -8.98
CA PHE A 203 -6.28 -9.97 -8.92
C PHE A 203 -5.80 -9.57 -10.32
N LYS A 204 -5.42 -8.30 -10.45
CA LYS A 204 -4.80 -7.77 -11.66
C LYS A 204 -3.39 -8.35 -11.83
N SER A 205 -2.99 -8.61 -13.07
CA SER A 205 -1.72 -9.25 -13.38
C SER A 205 -0.72 -8.26 -13.98
N LYS A 206 0.58 -8.53 -13.75
CA LYS A 206 1.69 -7.79 -14.36
C LYS A 206 1.62 -7.81 -15.88
N GLY A 207 1.37 -8.98 -16.46
CA GLY A 207 1.29 -9.14 -17.92
C GLY A 207 0.22 -8.26 -18.56
N MET A 208 -0.98 -8.18 -17.97
CA MET A 208 -2.01 -7.28 -18.49
C MET A 208 -1.69 -5.81 -18.24
N ALA A 209 -1.10 -5.47 -17.10
CA ALA A 209 -0.66 -4.10 -16.85
C ALA A 209 0.37 -3.63 -17.88
N ALA A 210 1.37 -4.46 -18.17
CA ALA A 210 2.38 -4.22 -19.19
C ALA A 210 1.77 -4.12 -20.59
N LEU A 211 0.92 -5.08 -20.97
CA LEU A 211 0.26 -5.07 -22.27
C LEU A 211 -0.57 -3.79 -22.47
N CYS A 212 -1.37 -3.40 -21.47
CA CYS A 212 -2.15 -2.17 -21.53
C CYS A 212 -1.26 -0.92 -21.61
N ALA A 213 -0.11 -0.88 -20.93
CA ALA A 213 0.83 0.25 -21.01
C ALA A 213 1.47 0.39 -22.40
N ILE A 214 1.76 -0.74 -23.06
CA ILE A 214 2.35 -0.77 -24.40
C ILE A 214 1.31 -0.34 -25.44
N LEU A 215 0.14 -1.00 -25.45
CA LEU A 215 -0.85 -0.85 -26.52
C LEU A 215 -1.62 0.46 -26.47
N PHE A 216 -1.93 0.97 -25.28
CA PHE A 216 -2.83 2.11 -25.12
C PHE A 216 -2.13 3.27 -24.42
N PRO A 217 -2.33 4.53 -24.88
CA PRO A 217 -1.83 5.69 -24.17
C PRO A 217 -2.26 5.72 -22.70
N GLY A 218 -1.29 5.75 -21.78
CA GLY A 218 -1.57 5.70 -20.33
C GLY A 218 -2.25 4.41 -19.82
N GLY A 219 -2.38 3.38 -20.66
CA GLY A 219 -3.23 2.21 -20.40
C GLY A 219 -2.83 1.40 -19.17
N GLY A 220 -1.54 1.33 -18.84
CA GLY A 220 -1.07 0.64 -17.63
C GLY A 220 -1.62 1.25 -16.34
N TYR A 221 -1.69 2.58 -16.27
CA TYR A 221 -2.24 3.31 -15.12
C TYR A 221 -3.76 3.23 -15.06
N LEU A 222 -4.43 3.31 -16.21
CA LEU A 222 -5.88 3.09 -16.31
C LEU A 222 -6.25 1.67 -15.85
N TYR A 223 -5.47 0.67 -16.28
CA TYR A 223 -5.64 -0.72 -15.87
C TYR A 223 -5.57 -0.87 -14.35
N ILE A 224 -4.65 -0.19 -13.64
CA ILE A 224 -4.57 -0.23 -12.16
C ILE A 224 -5.50 0.77 -11.45
N ARG A 225 -6.45 1.41 -12.16
CA ARG A 225 -7.42 2.41 -11.64
C ARG A 225 -6.77 3.68 -11.08
N LYS A 226 -5.61 4.06 -11.60
CA LYS A 226 -5.00 5.36 -11.34
C LYS A 226 -5.41 6.34 -12.45
N TYR A 227 -6.71 6.63 -12.53
CA TYR A 227 -7.34 7.30 -13.66
C TYR A 227 -6.72 8.66 -13.99
N LEU A 228 -6.53 9.53 -13.00
CA LEU A 228 -5.92 10.85 -13.22
C LEU A 228 -4.51 10.72 -13.82
N LEU A 229 -3.68 9.83 -13.28
CA LEU A 229 -2.34 9.61 -13.80
C LEU A 229 -2.37 8.97 -15.19
N GLY A 230 -3.26 8.01 -15.41
CA GLY A 230 -3.45 7.40 -16.73
C GLY A 230 -3.86 8.41 -17.78
N PHE A 231 -4.75 9.34 -17.44
CA PHE A 231 -5.16 10.42 -18.34
C PHE A 231 -4.00 11.39 -18.64
N LEU A 232 -3.27 11.86 -17.63
CA LEU A 232 -2.13 12.76 -17.84
C LEU A 232 -1.02 12.12 -18.69
N VAL A 233 -0.71 10.85 -18.42
CA VAL A 233 0.27 10.09 -19.20
C VAL A 233 -0.25 9.83 -20.62
N ALA A 234 -1.54 9.52 -20.79
CA ALA A 234 -2.14 9.36 -22.10
C ALA A 234 -2.04 10.64 -22.94
N LEU A 235 -2.35 11.80 -22.36
CA LEU A 235 -2.24 13.09 -23.05
C LEU A 235 -0.80 13.35 -23.51
N LEU A 236 0.18 13.13 -22.62
CA LEU A 236 1.59 13.29 -22.95
C LEU A 236 2.05 12.32 -24.06
N GLU A 237 1.66 11.04 -23.96
CA GLU A 237 1.98 10.04 -24.97
C GLU A 237 1.33 10.34 -26.33
N ILE A 238 0.09 10.84 -26.36
CA ILE A 238 -0.60 11.23 -27.60
C ILE A 238 0.09 12.43 -28.24
N VAL A 239 0.41 13.48 -27.46
CA VAL A 239 1.09 14.68 -27.98
C VAL A 239 2.46 14.34 -28.55
N LEU A 240 3.27 13.55 -27.82
CA LEU A 240 4.58 13.10 -28.30
C LEU A 240 4.46 12.18 -29.52
N GLY A 241 3.53 11.24 -29.50
CA GLY A 241 3.29 10.33 -30.62
C GLY A 241 2.87 11.08 -31.88
N PHE A 242 2.01 12.10 -31.75
CA PHE A 242 1.62 12.95 -32.86
C PHE A 242 2.80 13.76 -33.41
N HIS A 243 3.64 14.33 -32.56
CA HIS A 243 4.85 15.05 -33.02
C HIS A 243 5.83 14.11 -33.73
N ILE A 244 6.09 12.92 -33.19
CA ILE A 244 6.95 11.93 -33.83
C ILE A 244 6.38 11.53 -35.20
N TYR A 245 5.07 11.24 -35.27
CA TYR A 245 4.40 10.91 -36.53
C TYR A 245 4.52 12.05 -37.54
N TYR A 246 4.24 13.29 -37.13
CA TYR A 246 4.35 14.48 -37.97
C TYR A 246 5.77 14.67 -38.52
N LEU A 247 6.80 14.47 -37.69
CA LEU A 247 8.19 14.56 -38.13
C LEU A 247 8.51 13.46 -39.17
N ILE A 248 8.07 12.23 -38.93
CA ILE A 248 8.33 11.10 -39.85
C ILE A 248 7.70 11.34 -41.23
N ILE A 249 6.46 11.81 -41.29
CA ILE A 249 5.76 12.01 -42.58
C ILE A 249 6.25 13.25 -43.35
N ASN A 250 6.74 14.28 -42.66
CA ASN A 250 7.19 15.53 -43.28
C ASN A 250 8.71 15.61 -43.46
N THR A 251 9.47 14.59 -43.05
CA THR A 251 10.92 14.55 -43.32
C THR A 251 11.12 14.28 -44.81
N PRO A 252 11.68 15.24 -45.59
CA PRO A 252 11.93 15.01 -47.00
C PRO A 252 12.97 13.90 -47.17
N SER A 253 12.82 13.08 -48.21
CA SER A 253 13.65 11.89 -48.47
C SER A 253 15.16 12.14 -48.62
N GLN A 254 15.61 13.40 -48.63
CA GLN A 254 17.01 13.80 -48.83
C GLN A 254 17.58 14.66 -47.68
N VAL A 255 16.82 14.91 -46.60
CA VAL A 255 17.29 15.69 -45.45
C VAL A 255 17.72 14.74 -44.34
N PRO A 256 18.86 14.97 -43.66
CA PRO A 256 19.20 14.20 -42.46
C PRO A 256 18.03 14.24 -41.48
N LEU A 257 17.74 13.09 -40.84
CA LEU A 257 16.70 12.95 -39.82
C LEU A 257 16.65 14.23 -38.96
N ASP A 258 15.49 14.89 -38.90
CA ASP A 258 15.34 16.13 -38.16
C ASP A 258 15.96 15.96 -36.77
N SER A 259 16.81 16.92 -36.37
CA SER A 259 17.55 16.95 -35.11
C SER A 259 16.70 16.65 -33.87
N MET A 260 15.38 16.86 -33.95
CA MET A 260 14.43 16.58 -32.87
C MET A 260 14.02 15.10 -32.76
N LEU A 261 13.95 14.34 -33.86
CA LEU A 261 13.50 12.94 -33.84
C LEU A 261 14.36 12.02 -32.95
N PRO A 262 15.72 12.07 -32.99
CA PRO A 262 16.55 11.23 -32.11
C PRO A 262 16.43 11.62 -30.63
N VAL A 263 15.82 12.76 -30.31
CA VAL A 263 15.53 13.17 -28.91
C VAL A 263 14.12 12.72 -28.50
N LEU A 264 13.11 12.97 -29.33
CA LEU A 264 11.71 12.70 -29.00
C LEU A 264 11.42 11.20 -28.91
N LEU A 265 12.00 10.39 -29.80
CA LEU A 265 11.75 8.94 -29.80
C LEU A 265 12.25 8.25 -28.51
N PRO A 266 13.49 8.48 -28.03
CA PRO A 266 13.92 7.96 -26.73
C PRO A 266 13.06 8.46 -25.56
N VAL A 267 12.61 9.72 -25.57
CA VAL A 267 11.73 10.26 -24.52
C VAL A 267 10.40 9.51 -24.50
N TYR A 268 9.79 9.27 -25.67
CA TYR A 268 8.57 8.50 -25.79
C TYR A 268 8.74 7.05 -25.28
N LEU A 269 9.83 6.38 -25.68
CA LEU A 269 10.14 5.03 -25.22
C LEU A 269 10.38 4.98 -23.71
N TYR A 270 11.08 5.97 -23.16
CA TYR A 270 11.30 6.09 -21.72
C TYR A 270 9.97 6.20 -20.95
N LEU A 271 9.02 7.01 -21.43
CA LEU A 271 7.70 7.13 -20.84
C LEU A 271 6.94 5.79 -20.87
N LYS A 272 6.98 5.07 -22.00
CA LYS A 272 6.37 3.73 -22.13
C LYS A 272 6.97 2.72 -21.16
N ILE A 273 8.30 2.64 -21.11
CA ILE A 273 9.01 1.73 -20.20
C ILE A 273 8.68 2.08 -18.74
N GLY A 274 8.67 3.37 -18.39
CA GLY A 274 8.25 3.84 -17.07
C GLY A 274 6.82 3.43 -16.72
N ALA A 275 5.87 3.58 -17.65
CA ALA A 275 4.49 3.15 -17.47
C ALA A 275 4.37 1.63 -17.26
N VAL A 276 5.13 0.81 -17.98
CA VAL A 276 5.19 -0.65 -17.81
C VAL A 276 5.73 -1.00 -16.42
N ILE A 277 6.88 -0.47 -16.04
CA ILE A 277 7.52 -0.78 -14.75
C ILE A 277 6.61 -0.38 -13.59
N HIS A 278 6.05 0.83 -13.65
CA HIS A 278 5.21 1.35 -12.58
C HIS A 278 3.93 0.55 -12.43
N SER A 279 3.19 0.36 -13.54
CA SER A 279 1.93 -0.38 -13.50
C SER A 279 2.12 -1.82 -13.02
N CYS A 280 3.19 -2.50 -13.47
CA CYS A 280 3.60 -3.81 -12.95
C CYS A 280 3.86 -3.77 -11.44
N HIS A 281 4.61 -2.78 -10.95
CA HIS A 281 4.91 -2.66 -9.52
C HIS A 281 3.65 -2.42 -8.67
N PHE A 282 2.66 -1.67 -9.16
CA PHE A 282 1.39 -1.51 -8.44
C PHE A 282 0.58 -2.81 -8.32
N THR A 283 0.74 -3.74 -9.27
CA THR A 283 0.06 -5.04 -9.15
C THR A 283 0.61 -5.92 -8.03
N ASP A 284 1.82 -5.64 -7.51
CA ASP A 284 2.37 -6.31 -6.32
C ASP A 284 1.50 -6.07 -5.07
N ASP A 285 0.70 -5.01 -5.05
CA ASP A 285 -0.24 -4.70 -3.96
C ASP A 285 -1.55 -5.52 -4.04
N PHE A 286 -1.66 -6.54 -4.90
CA PHE A 286 -2.84 -7.40 -5.06
C PHE A 286 -4.14 -6.63 -5.32
N ILE A 287 -4.13 -5.77 -6.35
CA ILE A 287 -5.31 -4.98 -6.74
C ILE A 287 -6.39 -5.92 -7.30
N PRO A 288 -7.60 -5.98 -6.71
CA PRO A 288 -8.66 -6.86 -7.21
C PRO A 288 -9.18 -6.44 -8.59
N LYS A 289 -9.62 -7.41 -9.39
CA LYS A 289 -10.32 -7.15 -10.66
C LYS A 289 -11.71 -6.54 -10.43
N ASP A 290 -12.38 -6.94 -9.36
CA ASP A 290 -13.69 -6.41 -8.98
C ASP A 290 -13.52 -5.06 -8.24
N LYS A 291 -14.46 -4.13 -8.41
CA LYS A 291 -14.41 -2.81 -7.73
C LYS A 291 -15.08 -2.88 -6.37
N HIS A 292 -16.23 -3.53 -6.31
CA HIS A 292 -17.01 -3.74 -5.10
C HIS A 292 -16.70 -5.14 -4.58
N ILE A 293 -16.22 -5.20 -3.34
CA ILE A 293 -15.89 -6.46 -2.67
C ILE A 293 -16.61 -6.42 -1.34
N GLU A 294 -17.60 -7.29 -1.21
CA GLU A 294 -18.19 -7.57 0.07
C GLU A 294 -17.21 -8.44 0.85
N VAL A 295 -16.89 -8.02 2.07
CA VAL A 295 -16.05 -8.80 2.96
C VAL A 295 -16.91 -9.91 3.53
N VAL A 296 -16.63 -11.15 3.14
CA VAL A 296 -17.30 -12.31 3.70
C VAL A 296 -16.57 -12.61 5.00
N PRO A 297 -17.23 -12.55 6.17
CA PRO A 297 -16.61 -12.98 7.41
C PRO A 297 -16.11 -14.41 7.22
N ALA A 298 -14.98 -14.75 7.83
CA ALA A 298 -14.47 -16.12 7.75
C ALA A 298 -15.53 -17.04 8.39
N THR A 299 -16.40 -17.64 7.60
CA THR A 299 -17.15 -18.81 8.05
C THR A 299 -16.12 -19.89 8.31
N GLU A 300 -16.19 -20.45 9.51
CA GLU A 300 -15.35 -21.54 10.00
C GLU A 300 -15.46 -22.78 9.11
#